data_AF-A0A7W1F380-F1
#
_entry.id   AF-A0A7W1F380-F1
#
_cell.length_a   1.000
_cell.length_b   1.000
_cell.length_c   1.000
_cell.angle_alpha   90.00
_cell.angle_beta   90.00
_cell.angle_gamma   90.00
#
_symmetry.space_group_name_H-M   'P 1'
#
loop_
_entity.id
_entity.type
_entity.pdbx_description
1 polymer ?
#
loop_
_entity_poly.entity_id
_entity_poly.type
_entity_poly.pdbx_seq_one_letter_code
_entity_poly.pdbx_strand_id
1 'polypeptide(L)'
;MPVLLITGPHQAGKSRALWRRLRAEPAGTAVLVTADGRLTHETVRQIHAWTGPGLLPPVIALGELLERCAASAAEQRADLGEVHAEHLLRPWASEGLAETPWGPIAGYRVTARELARLCLRCDEAAVTIEEL
;
A
#
# COMPACT_ATOMS: atom_id res chain seq x y z
N MET A 1 -2.57 -9.81 -19.87
CA MET A 1 -3.03 -8.46 -20.27
C MET A 1 -1.89 -7.73 -20.97
N PRO A 2 -2.13 -7.01 -22.07
CA PRO A 2 -1.07 -6.29 -22.77
C PRO A 2 -0.60 -5.09 -21.94
N VAL A 3 0.71 -4.99 -21.73
CA VAL A 3 1.35 -3.83 -21.09
C VAL A 3 1.73 -2.83 -22.18
N LEU A 4 1.33 -1.57 -22.02
CA LEU A 4 1.74 -0.47 -22.90
C LEU A 4 2.63 0.49 -22.12
N LEU A 5 3.81 0.77 -22.68
CA LEU A 5 4.72 1.77 -22.16
C LEU A 5 4.74 3.01 -23.06
N ILE A 6 4.42 4.19 -22.50
CA ILE A 6 4.48 5.48 -23.19
C ILE A 6 5.74 6.23 -22.73
N THR A 7 6.79 6.19 -23.53
CA THR A 7 8.05 6.89 -23.25
C THR A 7 8.33 7.98 -24.28
N GLY A 8 9.35 8.80 -24.01
CA GLY A 8 9.75 9.91 -24.89
C GLY A 8 10.44 11.02 -24.09
N PRO A 9 11.14 11.94 -24.79
CA PRO A 9 11.83 13.06 -24.16
C PRO A 9 10.86 13.99 -23.40
N HIS A 10 11.41 14.95 -22.64
CA HIS A 10 10.61 15.99 -22.00
C HIS A 10 9.77 16.72 -23.07
N GLN A 11 8.49 16.98 -22.77
CA GLN A 11 7.52 17.58 -23.72
C GLN A 11 7.16 16.76 -24.97
N ALA A 12 7.44 15.46 -25.03
CA ALA A 12 7.04 14.59 -26.14
C ALA A 12 5.51 14.32 -26.26
N GLY A 13 4.66 15.05 -25.51
CA GLY A 13 3.20 14.86 -25.56
C GLY A 13 2.69 13.59 -24.86
N LYS A 14 3.48 12.96 -24.00
CA LYS A 14 3.15 11.71 -23.27
C LYS A 14 1.81 11.79 -22.54
N SER A 15 1.56 12.89 -21.81
CA SER A 15 0.30 13.12 -21.11
C SER A 15 -0.88 13.16 -22.07
N ARG A 16 -0.75 13.83 -23.21
CA ARG A 16 -1.80 13.90 -24.23
C ARG A 16 -2.12 12.53 -24.83
N ALA A 17 -1.09 11.71 -25.09
CA ALA A 17 -1.25 10.35 -25.58
C ALA A 17 -1.97 9.45 -24.56
N LEU A 18 -1.55 9.52 -23.29
CA LEU A 18 -2.22 8.82 -22.18
C LEU A 18 -3.71 9.19 -22.10
N TRP A 19 -4.03 10.49 -22.10
CA TRP A 19 -5.41 10.95 -21.97
C TRP A 19 -6.31 10.58 -23.16
N ARG A 20 -5.76 10.61 -24.39
CA ARG A 20 -6.48 10.10 -25.56
C ARG A 20 -6.83 8.63 -25.44
N ARG A 21 -5.93 7.83 -24.87
CA ARG A 21 -6.17 6.40 -24.65
C ARG A 21 -7.21 6.17 -23.55
N LEU A 22 -7.05 6.83 -22.39
CA LEU A 22 -8.03 6.75 -21.29
C LEU A 22 -9.44 7.14 -21.73
N ARG A 23 -9.57 8.09 -22.66
CA ARG A 23 -10.85 8.51 -23.24
C ARG A 23 -11.48 7.50 -24.21
N ALA A 24 -10.68 6.61 -24.77
CA ALA A 24 -11.18 5.54 -25.65
C ALA A 24 -11.69 4.32 -24.85
N GLU A 25 -11.33 4.21 -23.57
CA GLU A 25 -11.83 3.16 -22.69
C GLU A 25 -13.28 3.46 -22.25
N PRO A 26 -14.12 2.43 -22.07
CA PRO A 26 -15.46 2.62 -21.52
C PRO A 26 -15.46 3.25 -20.12
N ALA A 27 -16.54 3.95 -19.77
CA ALA A 27 -16.65 4.54 -18.44
C ALA A 27 -16.60 3.46 -17.35
N GLY A 28 -15.76 3.66 -16.34
CA GLY A 28 -15.61 2.76 -15.20
C GLY A 28 -14.66 1.58 -15.41
N THR A 29 -14.06 1.42 -16.59
CA THR A 29 -13.11 0.31 -16.85
C THR A 29 -11.66 0.69 -16.59
N ALA A 30 -11.37 1.99 -16.43
CA ALA A 30 -10.03 2.50 -16.20
C ALA A 30 -9.96 3.36 -14.93
N VAL A 31 -8.84 3.24 -14.24
CA VAL A 31 -8.44 4.07 -13.10
C VAL A 31 -7.09 4.69 -13.42
N LEU A 32 -6.92 5.98 -13.09
CA LEU A 32 -5.64 6.65 -13.19
C LEU A 32 -4.97 6.64 -11.81
N VAL A 33 -3.76 6.10 -11.74
CA VAL A 33 -2.94 6.14 -10.54
C VAL A 33 -1.92 7.26 -10.66
N THR A 34 -1.91 8.18 -9.70
CA THR A 34 -0.87 9.22 -9.58
C THR A 34 -0.16 9.08 -8.23
N ALA A 35 0.93 9.83 -8.03
CA ALA A 35 1.69 9.76 -6.78
C ALA A 35 0.87 10.20 -5.56
N ASP A 36 0.00 11.21 -5.73
CA ASP A 36 -0.79 11.84 -4.67
C ASP A 36 -2.31 11.61 -4.79
N GLY A 37 -2.73 10.87 -5.82
CA GLY A 37 -4.14 10.59 -6.12
C GLY A 37 -4.95 11.80 -6.57
N ARG A 38 -4.31 12.88 -7.06
CA ARG A 38 -5.00 14.10 -7.45
C ARG A 38 -4.61 14.59 -8.83
N LEU A 39 -5.51 15.37 -9.43
CA LEU A 39 -5.21 16.21 -10.59
C LEU A 39 -5.38 17.68 -10.17
N THR A 40 -4.44 18.52 -10.59
CA THR A 40 -4.61 19.97 -10.43
C THR A 40 -5.71 20.47 -11.35
N HIS A 41 -6.37 21.57 -10.96
CA HIS A 41 -7.39 22.21 -11.80
C HIS A 41 -6.86 22.59 -13.19
N GLU A 42 -5.61 23.03 -13.27
CA GLU A 42 -4.94 23.31 -14.54
C GLU A 42 -4.81 22.05 -15.41
N THR A 43 -4.42 20.93 -14.82
CA THR A 43 -4.32 19.64 -15.53
C THR A 43 -5.69 19.22 -16.06
N VAL A 44 -6.76 19.34 -15.26
CA VAL A 44 -8.13 19.05 -15.69
C VAL A 44 -8.55 19.93 -16.88
N ARG A 45 -8.29 21.24 -16.81
CA ARG A 45 -8.56 22.15 -17.94
C ARG A 45 -7.79 21.73 -19.19
N GLN A 46 -6.53 21.36 -19.04
CA GLN A 46 -5.68 20.93 -20.13
C GLN A 46 -6.17 19.63 -20.78
N ILE A 47 -6.63 18.67 -19.97
CA ILE A 47 -7.24 17.42 -20.44
C ILE A 47 -8.50 17.69 -21.26
N HIS A 48 -9.37 18.58 -20.78
CA HIS A 48 -10.57 18.97 -21.52
C HIS A 48 -10.25 19.70 -22.82
N ALA A 49 -9.21 20.53 -22.85
CA ALA A 49 -8.74 21.15 -24.08
C ALA A 49 -8.21 20.11 -25.09
N TRP A 50 -7.58 19.02 -24.62
CA TRP A 50 -7.04 17.98 -25.49
C TRP A 50 -8.06 16.96 -25.99
N THR A 51 -9.05 16.64 -25.16
CA THR A 51 -9.94 15.48 -25.36
C THR A 51 -11.43 15.81 -25.34
N GLY A 52 -11.79 17.07 -25.08
CA GLY A 52 -13.17 17.50 -24.93
C GLY A 52 -13.71 17.36 -23.50
N PRO A 53 -14.91 17.89 -23.25
CA PRO A 53 -15.63 17.69 -22.00
C PRO A 53 -16.03 16.22 -21.82
N GLY A 54 -16.13 15.77 -20.57
CA GLY A 54 -16.59 14.42 -20.26
C GLY A 54 -16.00 13.88 -18.96
N LEU A 55 -16.56 12.77 -18.46
CA LEU A 55 -16.14 12.15 -17.21
C LEU A 55 -14.68 11.74 -17.25
N LEU A 56 -13.94 12.05 -16.19
CA LEU A 56 -12.58 11.56 -15.99
C LEU A 56 -12.65 10.20 -15.27
N PRO A 57 -11.70 9.29 -15.52
CA PRO A 57 -11.57 8.09 -14.70
C PRO A 57 -11.32 8.49 -13.24
N PRO A 58 -11.65 7.62 -12.27
CA PRO A 58 -11.21 7.80 -10.90
C PRO A 58 -9.70 8.00 -10.86
N VAL A 59 -9.26 9.00 -10.08
CA VAL A 59 -7.85 9.28 -9.84
C VAL A 59 -7.57 8.93 -8.39
N ILE A 60 -6.62 8.03 -8.17
CA ILE A 60 -6.29 7.53 -6.83
C ILE A 60 -4.77 7.42 -6.65
N ALA A 61 -4.34 7.44 -5.40
CA ALA A 61 -2.94 7.19 -5.06
C ALA A 61 -2.64 5.68 -5.15
N LEU A 62 -1.36 5.33 -5.29
CA LEU A 62 -0.96 3.92 -5.31
C LEU A 62 -1.37 3.18 -4.02
N GLY A 63 -1.20 3.82 -2.85
CA GLY A 63 -1.61 3.23 -1.56
C GLY A 63 -3.10 2.88 -1.51
N GLU A 64 -3.96 3.80 -1.97
CA GLU A 64 -5.40 3.58 -2.03
C GLU A 64 -5.78 2.46 -3.02
N LEU A 65 -5.08 2.35 -4.17
CA LEU A 65 -5.29 1.23 -5.08
C LEU A 65 -5.00 -0.11 -4.38
N LEU A 66 -3.89 -0.18 -3.64
CA LEU A 66 -3.51 -1.41 -2.92
C LEU A 66 -4.56 -1.77 -1.86
N GLU A 67 -5.07 -0.79 -1.10
CA GLU A 67 -6.14 -1.01 -0.11
C GLU A 67 -7.42 -1.53 -0.76
N ARG A 68 -7.84 -0.95 -1.90
CA ARG A 68 -9.02 -1.41 -2.64
C ARG A 68 -8.83 -2.81 -3.22
N CYS A 69 -7.63 -3.11 -3.72
CA CYS A 69 -7.28 -4.44 -4.19
C CYS A 69 -7.31 -5.45 -3.04
N ALA A 70 -6.72 -5.13 -1.88
CA ALA A 70 -6.75 -5.97 -0.68
C ALA A 70 -8.19 -6.21 -0.18
N ALA A 71 -9.00 -5.15 -0.10
CA ALA A 71 -10.40 -5.25 0.30
C ALA A 71 -11.23 -6.10 -0.68
N SER A 72 -11.00 -5.99 -1.99
CA SER A 72 -11.70 -6.78 -3.00
C SER A 72 -11.20 -8.22 -3.13
N ALA A 73 -9.95 -8.48 -2.76
CA ALA A 73 -9.39 -9.82 -2.64
C ALA A 73 -9.87 -10.58 -1.39
N ALA A 74 -10.68 -9.94 -0.52
CA ALA A 74 -11.01 -10.44 0.82
C ALA A 74 -9.78 -10.77 1.69
N GLU A 75 -8.59 -10.30 1.30
CA GLU A 75 -7.39 -10.30 2.12
C GLU A 75 -7.48 -9.08 3.03
N GLN A 76 -8.27 -9.21 4.09
CA GLN A 76 -8.08 -8.37 5.26
C GLN A 76 -6.60 -8.49 5.66
N ARG A 77 -5.86 -7.39 5.66
CA ARG A 77 -4.75 -7.26 6.62
C ARG A 77 -5.39 -7.56 7.97
N ALA A 78 -5.11 -8.72 8.52
CA ALA A 78 -5.45 -8.98 9.89
C ALA A 78 -4.62 -7.99 10.69
N ASP A 79 -5.22 -6.87 11.11
CA ASP A 79 -4.66 -6.03 12.15
C ASP A 79 -4.52 -6.93 13.37
N LEU A 80 -3.30 -7.41 13.57
CA LEU A 80 -2.90 -8.17 14.73
C LEU A 80 -2.99 -7.22 15.92
N GLY A 81 -4.15 -7.17 16.58
CA GLY A 81 -4.29 -6.42 17.82
C GLY A 81 -3.29 -6.91 18.87
N GLU A 82 -2.85 -6.02 19.77
CA GLU A 82 -1.82 -6.30 20.80
C GLU A 82 -2.08 -7.60 21.56
N VAL A 83 -3.33 -7.90 21.90
CA VAL A 83 -3.72 -9.13 22.61
C VAL A 83 -3.53 -10.39 21.77
N HIS A 84 -3.80 -10.32 20.46
CA HIS A 84 -3.62 -11.45 19.54
C HIS A 84 -2.14 -11.69 19.29
N ALA A 85 -1.37 -10.62 19.05
CA ALA A 85 0.09 -10.68 18.94
C ALA A 85 0.74 -11.22 20.22
N GLU A 86 0.32 -10.78 21.42
CA GLU A 86 0.79 -11.32 22.70
C GLU A 86 0.52 -12.82 22.81
N HIS A 87 -0.68 -13.27 22.43
CA HIS A 87 -1.05 -14.68 22.50
C HIS A 87 -0.20 -15.54 21.56
N LEU A 88 0.06 -15.07 20.34
CA LEU A 88 0.89 -15.75 19.35
C LEU A 88 2.37 -15.78 19.75
N LEU A 89 2.87 -14.70 20.36
CA LEU A 89 4.27 -14.59 20.75
C LEU A 89 4.60 -15.25 22.09
N ARG A 90 3.60 -15.61 22.91
CA ARG A 90 3.85 -16.23 24.22
C ARG A 90 4.51 -17.63 24.13
N PRO A 91 4.04 -18.56 23.27
CA PRO A 91 4.75 -19.82 23.03
C PRO A 91 6.15 -19.57 22.47
N TRP A 92 6.26 -18.68 21.47
CA TRP A 92 7.55 -18.33 20.87
C TRP A 92 8.55 -17.77 21.88
N ALA A 93 8.13 -16.86 22.77
CA ALA A 93 9.01 -16.30 23.79
C ALA A 93 9.54 -17.38 24.74
N SER A 94 8.69 -18.35 25.09
CA SER A 94 9.05 -19.45 26.00
C SER A 94 10.05 -20.41 25.37
N GLU A 95 9.90 -20.71 24.08
CA GLU A 95 10.75 -21.67 23.35
C GLU A 95 12.00 -21.00 22.76
N GLY A 96 11.85 -19.85 22.12
CA GLY A 96 12.90 -19.13 21.40
C GLY A 96 13.90 -18.42 22.31
N LEU A 97 13.51 -18.05 23.53
CA LEU A 97 14.42 -17.43 24.50
C LEU A 97 15.02 -18.41 25.50
N ALA A 98 14.58 -19.67 25.53
CA ALA A 98 14.98 -20.66 26.54
C ALA A 98 16.52 -20.80 26.68
N GLU A 99 17.21 -20.89 25.55
CA GLU A 99 18.67 -21.07 25.48
C GLU A 99 19.44 -19.75 25.35
N THR A 100 18.81 -18.62 25.66
CA THR A 100 19.42 -17.28 25.59
C THR A 100 19.66 -16.70 26.99
N PRO A 101 20.45 -15.62 27.13
CA PRO A 101 20.54 -14.88 28.39
C PRO A 101 19.20 -14.37 28.94
N TRP A 102 18.15 -14.32 28.10
CA TRP A 102 16.81 -13.88 28.45
C TRP A 102 15.87 -15.04 28.84
N GLY A 103 16.35 -16.29 28.85
CA GLY A 103 15.59 -17.47 29.29
C GLY A 103 14.89 -17.29 30.64
N PRO A 104 15.51 -16.68 31.66
CA PRO A 104 14.87 -16.43 32.95
C PRO A 104 13.60 -15.57 32.87
N ILE A 105 13.46 -14.69 31.87
CA ILE A 105 12.29 -13.83 31.70
C ILE A 105 11.28 -14.35 30.65
N ALA A 106 11.61 -15.43 29.94
CA ALA A 106 10.86 -15.95 28.81
C ALA A 106 9.39 -16.32 29.15
N GLY A 107 9.17 -16.89 30.35
CA GLY A 107 7.85 -17.35 30.79
C GLY A 107 6.92 -16.28 31.36
N TYR A 108 7.38 -15.04 31.53
CA TYR A 108 6.54 -13.98 32.08
C TYR A 108 5.59 -13.41 31.02
N ARG A 109 4.32 -13.21 31.39
CA ARG A 109 3.30 -12.61 30.51
C ARG A 109 3.72 -11.23 29.99
N VAL A 110 4.44 -10.46 30.81
CA VAL A 110 4.94 -9.14 30.41
C VAL A 110 5.93 -9.21 29.24
N THR A 111 6.75 -10.25 29.16
CA THR A 111 7.75 -10.43 28.10
C THR A 111 7.08 -10.60 26.74
N ALA A 112 6.07 -11.46 26.66
CA ALA A 112 5.29 -11.64 25.42
C ALA A 112 4.57 -10.35 25.00
N ARG A 113 4.09 -9.55 25.97
CA ARG A 113 3.43 -8.28 25.70
C ARG A 113 4.40 -7.21 25.17
N GLU A 114 5.59 -7.09 25.76
CA GLU A 114 6.60 -6.14 25.27
C GLU A 114 7.13 -6.54 23.89
N LEU A 115 7.30 -7.84 23.63
CA LEU A 115 7.64 -8.34 22.29
C LEU A 115 6.53 -8.04 21.27
N ALA A 116 5.27 -8.26 21.62
CA ALA A 116 4.13 -7.91 20.76
C ALA A 116 4.12 -6.43 20.40
N ARG A 117 4.31 -5.55 21.39
CA ARG A 117 4.40 -4.10 21.12
C ARG A 117 5.60 -3.73 20.27
N LEU A 118 6.73 -4.41 20.44
CA LEU A 118 7.90 -4.17 19.61
C LEU A 118 7.63 -4.59 18.16
N CYS A 119 7.14 -5.80 17.93
CA CYS A 119 6.80 -6.30 16.59
C CYS A 119 5.78 -5.39 15.89
N LEU A 120 4.70 -5.01 16.58
CA LEU A 120 3.68 -4.12 16.01
C LEU A 120 4.25 -2.73 15.68
N ARG A 121 5.13 -2.16 16.52
CA ARG A 121 5.80 -0.89 16.19
C ARG A 121 6.80 -1.02 15.04
N CYS A 122 7.49 -2.15 14.93
CA CYS A 122 8.38 -2.43 13.80
C CYS A 122 7.58 -2.55 12.50
N ASP A 123 6.42 -3.21 12.53
CA ASP A 123 5.51 -3.33 11.40
C ASP A 123 4.91 -1.96 11.01
N GLU A 124 4.47 -1.16 11.98
CA GLU A 124 4.00 0.22 11.78
C GLU A 124 5.09 1.12 11.19
N ALA A 125 6.33 0.95 11.63
CA ALA A 125 7.49 1.69 11.15
C ALA A 125 8.11 1.10 9.87
N ALA A 126 7.56 -0.03 9.36
CA ALA A 126 8.07 -0.78 8.21
C ALA A 126 9.56 -1.16 8.30
N VAL A 127 10.05 -1.47 9.51
CA VAL A 127 11.44 -1.89 9.74
C VAL A 127 11.65 -3.29 9.19
N THR A 128 12.65 -3.46 8.33
CA THR A 128 12.97 -4.75 7.72
C THR A 128 13.97 -5.55 8.57
N ILE A 129 13.98 -6.89 8.44
CA ILE A 129 14.90 -7.78 9.18
C ILE A 129 16.37 -7.46 8.85
N GLU A 130 16.64 -6.88 7.68
CA GLU A 130 17.98 -6.48 7.24
C GLU A 130 18.50 -5.23 7.97
N GLU A 131 17.63 -4.50 8.67
CA GLU A 131 17.93 -3.27 9.42
C GLU A 131 18.06 -3.50 10.94
N LEU A 132 17.95 -4.76 11.40
CA LEU A 132 18.05 -5.20 12.81
C LEU A 132 19.31 -6.01 13.07
#